data_AF-A0A972DWN9-F1
#
_entry.id   AF-A0A972DWN9-F1
#
_cell.length_a   1.000
_cell.length_b   1.000
_cell.length_c   1.000
_cell.angle_alpha   90.00
_cell.angle_beta   90.00
_cell.angle_gamma   90.00
#
_symmetry.space_group_name_H-M   'P 1'
#
loop_
_entity.id
_entity.type
_entity.pdbx_description
1 polymer ?
#
loop_
_entity_poly.entity_id
_entity_poly.type
_entity_poly.pdbx_seq_one_letter_code
_entity_poly.pdbx_strand_id
1 'polypeptide(L)'
;MRRIDEERLNRTIVTLRERLLAARNDQGHWVGHLSSSALSTATAAFALAQVDGARHRTWIERGLHWLCENQNTDGGWGDTIESPSNLSTTLLCYSAMSVSEGGSLKRRSGIAGSWKPCPSPSDLRLPLAVEKAEAWLRREVGSLEPEALAAAVIARYGKDRTFSVPILTMCALAGRLGAGSQAWRCVKPLPFELAVLPHRLYKWLRLPVVSYALPALIAIGQARYEHRRPRCPVARLVRHLARRRSLDVLTTLQPTNGGFLEAAPLTSFVVMSLASSGQAAHPVVAKGVEFLVASIRDDGSWPIDTNLAIWGTTLSIAALTAGGNDGLGDSEKQRLVDWLLACQHKTVHPYTQAAPGGWAWSNLPGAVPDADDTSGALLALHKLGVRNEAVSRAVRAGIGWLLDLQNRDGGIPTFCRGWTNLPFDRSAPDLTAHALGAMGVWVGEADPEQHTVRAMDRAMDFMKAAQRADGSWTPLWFGSQSAPNQENPVYGTSRVLTHLSRVPPAYHRRMDAACERGARWLLSAQNADGGWGGTPGVVSSIEETSLAVDALAELVGANDDSRVCPYGHTTNFRGAIARGAQWLIEHTDQGGATPACPIGLYFAQLWYFEELYPLVFALSALGKAQAVRRFG
;
A
#
# COMPACT_ATOMS: atom_id res chain seq x y z
N MET A 1 -26.65 30.26 -1.84
CA MET A 1 -26.15 28.88 -2.05
C MET A 1 -26.40 28.50 -3.50
N ARG A 2 -25.37 28.25 -4.31
CA ARG A 2 -25.60 27.60 -5.63
C ARG A 2 -26.18 26.21 -5.33
N ARG A 3 -27.38 25.92 -5.85
CA ARG A 3 -27.93 24.56 -5.83
C ARG A 3 -27.12 23.74 -6.84
N ILE A 4 -26.79 22.50 -6.47
CA ILE A 4 -26.18 21.53 -7.39
C ILE A 4 -27.19 21.27 -8.52
N ASP A 5 -26.73 21.28 -9.75
CA ASP A 5 -27.55 20.88 -10.90
C ASP A 5 -27.93 19.40 -10.77
N GLU A 6 -29.22 19.13 -10.63
CA GLU A 6 -29.74 17.78 -10.35
C GLU A 6 -29.60 16.85 -11.55
N GLU A 7 -29.80 17.36 -12.76
CA GLU A 7 -29.66 16.57 -13.96
C GLU A 7 -28.19 16.17 -14.14
N ARG A 8 -27.26 17.12 -13.96
CA ARG A 8 -25.82 16.84 -14.02
C ARG A 8 -25.39 15.85 -12.93
N LEU A 9 -25.87 16.01 -11.69
CA LEU A 9 -25.57 15.09 -10.60
C LEU A 9 -26.04 13.66 -10.93
N ASN A 10 -27.28 13.51 -11.39
CA ASN A 10 -27.86 12.21 -11.72
C ASN A 10 -27.09 11.55 -12.87
N ARG A 11 -26.80 12.29 -13.95
CA ARG A 11 -25.99 11.78 -15.06
C ARG A 11 -24.60 11.35 -14.60
N THR A 12 -23.94 12.16 -13.78
CA THR A 12 -22.59 11.85 -13.25
C THR A 12 -22.60 10.55 -12.44
N ILE A 13 -23.59 10.36 -11.55
CA ILE A 13 -23.73 9.13 -10.77
C ILE A 13 -23.94 7.91 -11.68
N VAL A 14 -24.80 8.03 -12.70
CA VAL A 14 -25.03 6.94 -13.67
C VAL A 14 -23.74 6.59 -14.41
N THR A 15 -23.02 7.57 -14.94
CA THR A 15 -21.77 7.34 -15.67
C THR A 15 -20.69 6.71 -14.79
N LEU A 16 -20.48 7.21 -13.57
CA LEU A 16 -19.51 6.62 -12.63
C LEU A 16 -19.89 5.17 -12.28
N ARG A 17 -21.18 4.90 -12.08
CA ARG A 17 -21.69 3.57 -11.78
C ARG A 17 -21.48 2.59 -12.94
N GLU A 18 -21.80 3.00 -14.17
CA GLU A 18 -21.57 2.18 -15.37
C GLU A 18 -20.09 1.85 -15.55
N ARG A 19 -19.21 2.85 -15.40
CA ARG A 19 -17.75 2.65 -15.44
C ARG A 19 -17.28 1.70 -14.35
N LEU A 20 -17.79 1.83 -13.13
CA LEU A 20 -17.42 0.93 -12.04
C LEU A 20 -17.89 -0.50 -12.32
N LEU A 21 -19.12 -0.71 -12.79
CA LEU A 21 -19.61 -2.04 -13.15
C LEU A 21 -18.84 -2.67 -14.32
N ALA A 22 -18.38 -1.85 -15.27
CA ALA A 22 -17.54 -2.27 -16.39
C ALA A 22 -16.11 -2.62 -15.98
N ALA A 23 -15.60 -2.08 -14.86
CA ALA A 23 -14.27 -2.38 -14.33
C ALA A 23 -14.15 -3.74 -13.62
N ARG A 24 -15.24 -4.53 -13.57
CA ARG A 24 -15.21 -5.91 -13.06
C ARG A 24 -14.44 -6.81 -14.02
N ASN A 25 -13.78 -7.82 -13.46
CA ASN A 25 -13.28 -8.94 -14.26
C ASN A 25 -14.40 -9.95 -14.59
N ASP A 26 -14.05 -11.00 -15.34
CA ASP A 26 -14.96 -12.07 -15.75
C ASP A 26 -15.56 -12.85 -14.56
N GLN A 27 -14.92 -12.81 -13.39
CA GLN A 27 -15.40 -13.43 -12.16
C GLN A 27 -16.34 -12.50 -11.36
N GLY A 28 -16.57 -11.27 -11.83
CA GLY A 28 -17.52 -10.32 -11.26
C GLY A 28 -17.00 -9.50 -10.08
N HIS A 29 -15.70 -9.47 -9.83
CA HIS A 29 -15.07 -8.67 -8.77
C HIS A 29 -14.04 -7.68 -9.37
N TRP A 30 -13.50 -6.80 -8.53
CA TRP A 30 -12.60 -5.73 -8.94
C TRP A 30 -11.18 -6.01 -8.47
N VAL A 31 -10.25 -6.15 -9.40
CA VAL A 31 -8.83 -6.40 -9.08
C VAL A 31 -8.08 -5.11 -8.72
N GLY A 32 -8.52 -3.99 -9.31
CA GLY A 32 -7.81 -2.72 -9.28
C GLY A 32 -6.62 -2.69 -10.23
N HIS A 33 -6.04 -1.51 -10.40
CA HIS A 33 -4.82 -1.31 -11.19
C HIS A 33 -3.95 -0.25 -10.52
N LEU A 34 -2.88 -0.68 -9.85
CA LEU A 34 -1.93 0.27 -9.26
C LEU A 34 -1.15 1.00 -10.35
N SER A 35 -0.55 2.13 -10.01
CA SER A 35 0.37 2.85 -10.90
C SER A 35 1.61 2.05 -11.27
N SER A 36 2.12 2.26 -12.48
CA SER A 36 3.46 1.80 -12.86
C SER A 36 4.51 2.50 -11.99
N SER A 37 5.56 1.78 -11.62
CA SER A 37 6.59 2.29 -10.70
C SER A 37 7.99 2.19 -11.29
N ALA A 38 8.69 3.33 -11.32
CA ALA A 38 10.09 3.38 -11.75
C ALA A 38 10.99 2.55 -10.84
N LEU A 39 10.75 2.57 -9.53
CA LEU A 39 11.47 1.75 -8.57
C LEU A 39 11.29 0.26 -8.84
N SER A 40 10.03 -0.20 -8.98
CA SER A 40 9.76 -1.61 -9.28
C SER A 40 10.37 -2.04 -10.59
N THR A 41 10.22 -1.22 -11.64
CA THR A 41 10.77 -1.48 -12.97
C THR A 41 12.29 -1.60 -12.93
N ALA A 42 12.97 -0.67 -12.24
CA ALA A 42 14.42 -0.68 -12.08
C ALA A 42 14.91 -1.93 -11.33
N THR A 43 14.29 -2.25 -10.20
CA THR A 43 14.68 -3.41 -9.39
C THR A 43 14.42 -4.74 -10.11
N ALA A 44 13.29 -4.88 -10.81
CA ALA A 44 12.93 -6.08 -11.57
C ALA A 44 13.87 -6.30 -12.76
N ALA A 45 14.09 -5.28 -13.60
CA ALA A 45 15.02 -5.36 -14.73
C ALA A 45 16.44 -5.72 -14.27
N PHE A 46 16.90 -5.10 -13.18
CA PHE A 46 18.21 -5.42 -12.61
C PHE A 46 18.29 -6.85 -12.06
N ALA A 47 17.25 -7.31 -11.35
CA ALA A 47 17.21 -8.68 -10.82
C ALA A 47 17.26 -9.73 -11.93
N LEU A 48 16.48 -9.55 -13.01
CA LEU A 48 16.52 -10.43 -14.18
C LEU A 48 17.90 -10.44 -14.85
N ALA A 49 18.54 -9.27 -14.96
CA ALA A 49 19.89 -9.14 -15.50
C ALA A 49 20.96 -9.85 -14.65
N GLN A 50 20.80 -9.85 -13.32
CA GLN A 50 21.71 -10.54 -12.40
C GLN A 50 21.58 -12.07 -12.44
N VAL A 51 20.41 -12.60 -12.82
CA VAL A 51 20.20 -14.05 -12.95
C VAL A 51 20.71 -14.56 -14.30
N ASP A 52 20.17 -14.03 -15.40
CA ASP A 52 20.53 -14.42 -16.76
C ASP A 52 20.10 -13.34 -17.76
N GLY A 53 21.00 -12.38 -18.01
CA GLY A 53 20.73 -11.25 -18.91
C GLY A 53 20.52 -11.65 -20.38
N ALA A 54 20.98 -12.82 -20.81
CA ALA A 54 20.74 -13.29 -22.18
C ALA A 54 19.33 -13.86 -22.31
N ARG A 55 18.92 -14.72 -21.36
CA ARG A 55 17.59 -15.34 -21.35
C ARG A 55 16.47 -14.33 -21.15
N HIS A 56 16.70 -13.31 -20.32
CA HIS A 56 15.67 -12.32 -19.96
C HIS A 56 15.79 -11.00 -20.71
N ARG A 57 16.59 -10.95 -21.79
CA ARG A 57 16.92 -9.73 -22.55
C ARG A 57 15.68 -8.89 -22.87
N THR A 58 14.65 -9.50 -23.44
CA THR A 58 13.43 -8.79 -23.86
C THR A 58 12.79 -8.00 -22.72
N TRP A 59 12.69 -8.60 -21.54
CA TRP A 59 12.07 -7.97 -20.36
C TRP A 59 12.95 -6.87 -19.78
N ILE A 60 14.26 -7.10 -19.75
CA ILE A 60 15.25 -6.13 -19.27
C ILE A 60 15.24 -4.88 -20.17
N GLU A 61 15.30 -5.06 -21.48
CA GLU A 61 15.32 -3.96 -22.45
C GLU A 61 14.03 -3.14 -22.40
N ARG A 62 12.86 -3.80 -22.31
CA ARG A 62 11.56 -3.13 -22.14
C ARG A 62 11.52 -2.29 -20.87
N GLY A 63 11.95 -2.83 -19.73
CA GLY A 63 12.00 -2.09 -18.47
C GLY A 63 12.96 -0.90 -18.51
N LEU A 64 14.17 -1.07 -19.03
CA LEU A 64 15.15 0.02 -19.14
C LEU A 64 14.69 1.12 -20.10
N HIS A 65 14.03 0.74 -21.21
CA HIS A 65 13.46 1.66 -22.17
C HIS A 65 12.32 2.47 -21.54
N TRP A 66 11.39 1.81 -20.84
CA TRP A 66 10.33 2.47 -20.09
C TRP A 66 10.89 3.48 -19.07
N LEU A 67 11.96 3.14 -18.35
CA LEU A 67 12.61 4.07 -17.41
C LEU A 67 13.15 5.33 -18.10
N CYS A 68 13.69 5.20 -19.31
CA CYS A 68 14.17 6.35 -20.08
C CYS A 68 13.03 7.25 -20.55
N GLU A 69 11.88 6.66 -20.91
CA GLU A 69 10.70 7.40 -21.36
C GLU A 69 9.97 8.11 -20.20
N ASN A 70 10.09 7.57 -18.98
CA ASN A 70 9.42 8.08 -17.78
C ASN A 70 10.40 8.75 -16.78
N GLN A 71 11.51 9.28 -17.27
CA GLN A 71 12.39 10.15 -16.48
C GLN A 71 11.78 11.55 -16.37
N ASN A 72 11.73 12.10 -15.15
CA ASN A 72 11.22 13.44 -14.93
C ASN A 72 12.08 14.49 -15.64
N THR A 73 11.49 15.66 -15.90
CA THR A 73 12.16 16.77 -16.58
C THR A 73 13.38 17.29 -15.82
N ASP A 74 13.43 17.10 -14.50
CA ASP A 74 14.59 17.44 -13.66
C ASP A 74 15.74 16.42 -13.73
N GLY A 75 15.53 15.27 -14.39
CA GLY A 75 16.51 14.19 -14.55
C GLY A 75 16.44 13.09 -13.49
N GLY A 76 15.55 13.19 -12.50
CA GLY A 76 15.32 12.12 -11.52
C GLY A 76 14.11 11.23 -11.88
N TRP A 77 13.72 10.38 -10.92
CA TRP A 77 12.49 9.59 -10.97
C TRP A 77 11.76 9.64 -9.64
N GLY A 78 10.43 9.73 -9.71
CA GLY A 78 9.53 9.49 -8.59
C GLY A 78 9.07 8.03 -8.49
N ASP A 79 8.33 7.69 -7.44
CA ASP A 79 7.86 6.31 -7.19
C ASP A 79 6.80 5.85 -8.20
N THR A 80 6.08 6.82 -8.78
CA THR A 80 5.12 6.67 -9.88
C THR A 80 5.44 7.66 -10.99
N ILE A 81 4.77 7.53 -12.14
CA ILE A 81 4.87 8.49 -13.26
C ILE A 81 4.37 9.90 -12.91
N GLU A 82 3.54 10.06 -11.87
CA GLU A 82 3.02 11.35 -11.40
C GLU A 82 3.80 11.89 -10.20
N SER A 83 4.79 11.14 -9.69
CA SER A 83 5.50 11.51 -8.48
C SER A 83 6.73 12.40 -8.76
N PRO A 84 7.01 13.38 -7.89
CA PRO A 84 8.26 14.13 -7.97
C PRO A 84 9.48 13.23 -7.76
N SER A 85 10.60 13.64 -8.34
CA SER A 85 11.86 12.93 -8.23
C SER A 85 12.30 12.79 -6.77
N ASN A 86 12.75 11.59 -6.39
CA ASN A 86 13.28 11.33 -5.05
C ASN A 86 14.57 10.51 -5.08
N LEU A 87 15.33 10.58 -3.99
CA LEU A 87 16.67 10.01 -3.88
C LEU A 87 16.68 8.50 -4.11
N SER A 88 15.76 7.77 -3.47
CA SER A 88 15.75 6.31 -3.47
C SER A 88 15.44 5.75 -4.85
N THR A 89 14.37 6.26 -5.47
CA THR A 89 13.94 5.78 -6.78
C THR A 89 14.91 6.20 -7.87
N THR A 90 15.46 7.43 -7.80
CA THR A 90 16.51 7.87 -8.72
C THR A 90 17.78 7.02 -8.62
N LEU A 91 18.25 6.69 -7.41
CA LEU A 91 19.43 5.82 -7.23
C LEU A 91 19.22 4.41 -7.77
N LEU A 92 18.03 3.85 -7.60
CA LEU A 92 17.70 2.52 -8.10
C LEU A 92 17.59 2.52 -9.64
N CYS A 93 16.98 3.53 -10.24
CA CYS A 93 16.93 3.68 -11.70
C CYS A 93 18.34 3.87 -12.29
N TYR A 94 19.13 4.77 -11.70
CA TYR A 94 20.55 4.97 -12.07
C TYR A 94 21.40 3.69 -11.92
N SER A 95 21.12 2.88 -10.90
CA SER A 95 21.78 1.58 -10.71
C SER A 95 21.33 0.54 -11.73
N ALA A 96 20.04 0.51 -12.10
CA ALA A 96 19.53 -0.41 -13.12
C ALA A 96 20.18 -0.18 -14.49
N MET A 97 20.45 1.08 -14.85
CA MET A 97 21.08 1.45 -16.11
C MET A 97 22.51 0.90 -16.26
N SER A 98 23.20 0.58 -15.15
CA SER A 98 24.52 -0.05 -15.17
C SER A 98 24.50 -1.44 -15.82
N VAL A 99 23.32 -2.05 -15.97
CA VAL A 99 23.12 -3.20 -16.82
C VAL A 99 23.69 -2.82 -18.18
N SER A 100 23.12 -1.87 -18.92
CA SER A 100 23.54 -1.52 -20.29
C SER A 100 25.01 -1.09 -20.46
N GLU A 101 25.72 -0.77 -19.38
CA GLU A 101 27.15 -0.43 -19.38
C GLU A 101 28.06 -1.68 -19.32
N GLY A 102 27.48 -2.88 -19.21
CA GLY A 102 28.22 -4.13 -18.97
C GLY A 102 28.64 -4.32 -17.50
N GLY A 103 28.04 -3.56 -16.58
CA GLY A 103 28.43 -3.40 -15.17
C GLY A 103 28.03 -4.51 -14.20
N SER A 104 27.39 -5.60 -14.65
CA SER A 104 27.17 -6.76 -13.78
C SER A 104 28.49 -7.48 -13.53
N LEU A 105 28.97 -7.46 -12.27
CA LEU A 105 30.08 -8.21 -11.64
C LEU A 105 30.73 -9.32 -12.48
N LYS A 106 31.40 -8.92 -13.57
CA LYS A 106 32.06 -9.78 -14.56
C LYS A 106 33.35 -10.46 -14.07
N ARG A 107 33.58 -10.58 -12.76
CA ARG A 107 34.93 -10.93 -12.25
C ARG A 107 35.09 -12.06 -11.23
N ARG A 108 34.06 -12.83 -10.85
CA ARG A 108 34.30 -13.96 -9.90
C ARG A 108 33.58 -15.30 -10.10
N SER A 109 32.54 -15.44 -10.92
CA SER A 109 31.72 -16.66 -10.92
C SER A 109 31.91 -17.65 -12.09
N GLY A 110 32.74 -17.38 -13.10
CA GLY A 110 33.08 -18.38 -14.13
C GLY A 110 31.91 -18.91 -14.97
N ILE A 111 30.70 -18.35 -14.86
CA ILE A 111 29.57 -18.67 -15.73
C ILE A 111 29.76 -17.84 -17.01
N ALA A 112 30.27 -18.50 -18.04
CA ALA A 112 30.56 -17.93 -19.35
C ALA A 112 29.26 -17.74 -20.15
N GLY A 113 28.79 -16.49 -20.22
CA GLY A 113 27.84 -16.03 -21.23
C GLY A 113 28.23 -14.62 -21.62
N SER A 114 28.71 -14.42 -22.85
CA SER A 114 29.21 -13.15 -23.39
C SER A 114 28.06 -12.15 -23.58
N TRP A 115 27.62 -11.52 -22.49
CA TRP A 115 26.69 -10.41 -22.61
C TRP A 115 27.43 -9.15 -23.09
N LYS A 116 27.17 -8.76 -24.34
CA LYS A 116 27.38 -7.40 -24.86
C LYS A 116 26.03 -6.68 -24.73
N PRO A 117 25.97 -5.54 -24.03
CA PRO A 117 24.76 -4.74 -24.00
C PRO A 117 24.43 -4.25 -25.42
N CYS A 118 23.26 -4.61 -25.92
CA CYS A 118 22.55 -3.80 -26.90
C CYS A 118 21.76 -2.75 -26.09
N PRO A 119 21.68 -1.51 -26.59
CA PRO A 119 21.00 -1.27 -27.86
C PRO A 119 21.99 -1.06 -29.02
N SER A 120 21.44 -0.94 -30.23
CA SER A 120 22.17 -0.42 -31.39
C SER A 120 23.04 0.79 -30.96
N PRO A 121 24.28 0.96 -31.47
CA PRO A 121 25.09 2.15 -31.24
C PRO A 121 24.38 3.49 -31.52
N SER A 122 23.21 3.46 -32.16
CA SER A 122 22.35 4.62 -32.44
C SER A 122 21.34 4.98 -31.36
N ASP A 123 21.09 4.14 -30.35
CA ASP A 123 20.12 4.45 -29.28
C ASP A 123 20.80 5.19 -28.12
N LEU A 124 20.70 6.52 -28.15
CA LEU A 124 21.30 7.42 -27.17
C LEU A 124 20.44 7.62 -25.91
N ARG A 125 19.26 6.98 -25.80
CA ARG A 125 18.32 7.21 -24.69
C ARG A 125 18.92 6.86 -23.33
N LEU A 126 19.55 5.69 -23.22
CA LEU A 126 20.11 5.22 -21.96
C LEU A 126 21.29 6.09 -21.48
N PRO A 127 22.32 6.38 -22.31
CA PRO A 127 23.40 7.28 -21.91
C PRO A 127 22.90 8.67 -21.46
N LEU A 128 21.93 9.23 -22.18
CA LEU A 128 21.35 10.52 -21.82
C LEU A 128 20.59 10.47 -20.49
N ALA A 129 19.84 9.39 -20.25
CA ALA A 129 19.12 9.22 -18.99
C ALA A 129 20.07 9.09 -17.80
N VAL A 130 21.19 8.38 -17.97
CA VAL A 130 22.29 8.30 -16.98
C VAL A 130 22.88 9.68 -16.70
N GLU A 131 23.22 10.45 -17.73
CA GLU A 131 23.80 11.80 -17.57
C GLU A 131 22.86 12.72 -16.77
N LYS A 132 21.57 12.71 -17.10
CA LYS A 132 20.54 13.46 -16.38
C LYS A 132 20.40 13.01 -14.92
N ALA A 133 20.44 11.71 -14.67
CA ALA A 133 20.39 11.14 -13.33
C ALA A 133 21.60 11.56 -12.49
N GLU A 134 22.79 11.53 -13.07
CA GLU A 134 24.03 12.00 -12.43
C GLU A 134 23.96 13.49 -12.09
N ALA A 135 23.45 14.31 -13.02
CA ALA A 135 23.26 15.74 -12.77
C ALA A 135 22.27 15.99 -11.61
N TRP A 136 21.16 15.25 -11.57
CA TRP A 136 20.20 15.32 -10.47
C TRP A 136 20.82 14.91 -9.14
N LEU A 137 21.49 13.75 -9.10
CA LEU A 137 22.15 13.24 -7.88
C LEU A 137 23.26 14.18 -7.38
N ARG A 138 24.02 14.84 -8.28
CA ARG A 138 25.01 15.84 -7.89
C ARG A 138 24.37 17.07 -7.27
N ARG A 139 23.18 17.50 -7.70
CA ARG A 139 22.45 18.60 -7.06
C ARG A 139 21.92 18.22 -5.68
N GLU A 140 21.35 17.02 -5.57
CA GLU A 140 20.70 16.57 -4.33
C GLU A 140 21.68 16.06 -3.26
N VAL A 141 22.74 15.36 -3.67
CA VAL A 141 23.72 14.75 -2.76
C VAL A 141 25.03 15.55 -2.69
N GLY A 142 25.31 16.39 -3.68
CA GLY A 142 26.56 17.14 -3.83
C GLY A 142 27.69 16.35 -4.52
N SER A 143 27.63 15.02 -4.50
CA SER A 143 28.67 14.16 -5.09
C SER A 143 28.13 12.77 -5.45
N LEU A 144 28.77 12.11 -6.42
CA LEU A 144 28.53 10.70 -6.75
C LEU A 144 29.50 9.74 -6.05
N GLU A 145 30.37 10.25 -5.18
CA GLU A 145 31.29 9.39 -4.42
C GLU A 145 30.52 8.41 -3.51
N PRO A 146 30.98 7.14 -3.38
CA PRO A 146 30.27 6.10 -2.66
C PRO A 146 29.85 6.47 -1.23
N GLU A 147 30.72 7.15 -0.49
CA GLU A 147 30.46 7.60 0.88
C GLU A 147 29.36 8.65 0.95
N ALA A 148 29.32 9.59 -0.02
CA ALA A 148 28.31 10.64 -0.08
C ALA A 148 26.93 10.06 -0.41
N LEU A 149 26.85 9.20 -1.43
CA LEU A 149 25.62 8.50 -1.80
C LEU A 149 25.10 7.66 -0.62
N ALA A 150 25.97 6.92 0.05
CA ALA A 150 25.59 6.10 1.20
C ALA A 150 25.12 6.94 2.39
N ALA A 151 25.80 8.06 2.68
CA ALA A 151 25.42 8.96 3.74
C ALA A 151 24.04 9.58 3.49
N ALA A 152 23.74 10.01 2.26
CA ALA A 152 22.44 10.57 1.88
C ALA A 152 21.30 9.56 2.09
N VAL A 153 21.47 8.31 1.62
CA VAL A 153 20.49 7.24 1.83
C VAL A 153 20.29 6.96 3.32
N ILE A 154 21.37 6.89 4.10
CA ILE A 154 21.28 6.65 5.56
C ILE A 154 20.60 7.82 6.27
N ALA A 155 20.85 9.06 5.84
CA ALA A 155 20.20 10.25 6.41
C ALA A 155 18.69 10.23 6.17
N ARG A 156 18.24 9.84 4.97
CA ARG A 156 16.81 9.79 4.60
C ARG A 156 15.99 8.79 5.40
N TYR A 157 16.57 7.64 5.76
CA TYR A 157 15.87 6.54 6.47
C TYR A 157 16.29 6.42 7.95
N GLY A 158 17.30 7.17 8.39
CA GLY A 158 17.77 7.20 9.76
C GLY A 158 18.20 5.82 10.30
N LYS A 159 17.53 5.38 11.37
CA LYS A 159 17.81 4.08 12.00
C LYS A 159 17.15 2.92 11.28
N ASP A 160 16.21 3.17 10.37
CA ASP A 160 15.52 2.13 9.64
C ASP A 160 16.44 1.52 8.58
N ARG A 161 16.68 0.21 8.73
CA ARG A 161 17.54 -0.58 7.85
C ARG A 161 16.74 -1.35 6.80
N THR A 162 15.42 -1.36 6.89
CA THR A 162 14.56 -2.14 5.99
C THR A 162 14.60 -1.60 4.56
N PHE A 163 14.92 -0.31 4.35
CA PHE A 163 14.99 0.33 3.03
C PHE A 163 16.41 0.76 2.63
N SER A 164 17.14 1.39 3.57
CA SER A 164 18.52 1.84 3.30
C SER A 164 19.44 0.70 2.85
N VAL A 165 19.29 -0.50 3.42
CA VAL A 165 20.15 -1.65 3.09
C VAL A 165 19.85 -2.28 1.72
N PRO A 166 18.59 -2.51 1.31
CA PRO A 166 18.28 -2.92 -0.06
C PRO A 166 18.79 -1.94 -1.13
N ILE A 167 18.56 -0.63 -0.96
CA ILE A 167 19.01 0.39 -1.92
C ILE A 167 20.54 0.34 -2.09
N LEU A 168 21.27 0.35 -0.97
CA LEU A 168 22.73 0.29 -1.01
C LEU A 168 23.26 -1.07 -1.52
N THR A 169 22.51 -2.15 -1.31
CA THR A 169 22.84 -3.47 -1.90
C THR A 169 22.80 -3.40 -3.42
N MET A 170 21.73 -2.87 -4.01
CA MET A 170 21.64 -2.71 -5.47
C MET A 170 22.71 -1.75 -6.00
N CYS A 171 22.96 -0.62 -5.33
CA CYS A 171 24.03 0.31 -5.71
C CYS A 171 25.42 -0.36 -5.68
N ALA A 172 25.69 -1.22 -4.68
CA ALA A 172 26.94 -1.98 -4.60
C ALA A 172 27.04 -3.04 -5.71
N LEU A 173 25.94 -3.74 -6.03
CA LEU A 173 25.89 -4.73 -7.11
C LEU A 173 26.05 -4.09 -8.50
N ALA A 174 25.53 -2.87 -8.66
CA ALA A 174 25.65 -2.06 -9.88
C ALA A 174 27.03 -1.39 -10.02
N GLY A 175 27.90 -1.48 -9.00
CA GLY A 175 29.21 -0.83 -9.01
C GLY A 175 29.19 0.68 -8.71
N ARG A 176 28.01 1.25 -8.40
CA ARG A 176 27.85 2.67 -8.04
C ARG A 176 28.48 3.03 -6.69
N LEU A 177 28.81 2.03 -5.87
CA LEU A 177 29.57 2.20 -4.62
C LEU A 177 31.04 1.75 -4.75
N GLY A 178 31.56 1.63 -5.97
CA GLY A 178 32.91 1.16 -6.26
C GLY A 178 33.01 -0.34 -6.49
N ALA A 179 34.24 -0.87 -6.47
CA ALA A 179 34.53 -2.25 -6.85
C ALA A 179 34.85 -3.18 -5.67
N GLY A 180 34.55 -4.47 -5.85
CA GLY A 180 34.96 -5.54 -4.94
C GLY A 180 34.38 -5.40 -3.53
N SER A 181 35.14 -5.82 -2.51
CA SER A 181 34.68 -5.82 -1.12
C SER A 181 34.56 -4.42 -0.51
N GLN A 182 35.18 -3.39 -1.11
CA GLN A 182 35.10 -2.02 -0.60
C GLN A 182 33.70 -1.42 -0.79
N ALA A 183 33.00 -1.73 -1.90
CA ALA A 183 31.63 -1.28 -2.14
C ALA A 183 30.65 -1.70 -1.03
N TRP A 184 30.90 -2.87 -0.43
CA TRP A 184 30.09 -3.41 0.66
C TRP A 184 30.46 -2.81 2.03
N ARG A 185 31.25 -1.73 2.09
CA ARG A 185 31.47 -0.94 3.31
C ARG A 185 30.26 -0.14 3.72
N CYS A 186 29.57 0.43 2.74
CA CYS A 186 28.39 1.24 2.93
C CYS A 186 27.14 0.40 3.27
N VAL A 187 27.12 -0.88 2.86
CA VAL A 187 26.02 -1.80 3.14
C VAL A 187 26.14 -2.37 4.56
N LYS A 188 25.19 -2.01 5.44
CA LYS A 188 25.13 -2.53 6.82
C LYS A 188 24.82 -4.03 6.82
N PRO A 189 25.47 -4.84 7.68
CA PRO A 189 25.18 -6.27 7.77
C PRO A 189 23.78 -6.53 8.33
N LEU A 190 23.06 -7.45 7.67
CA LEU A 190 21.81 -8.02 8.17
C LEU A 190 22.08 -9.43 8.74
N PRO A 191 21.65 -9.73 9.98
CA PRO A 191 21.97 -10.98 10.65
C PRO A 191 21.01 -12.11 10.22
N PHE A 192 21.21 -12.66 9.02
CA PHE A 192 20.39 -13.75 8.47
C PHE A 192 20.41 -15.02 9.33
N GLU A 193 21.42 -15.21 10.17
CA GLU A 193 21.51 -16.30 11.14
C GLU A 193 20.32 -16.32 12.11
N LEU A 194 19.72 -15.16 12.40
CA LEU A 194 18.55 -15.07 13.28
C LEU A 194 17.33 -15.71 12.66
N ALA A 195 17.22 -15.79 11.34
CA ALA A 195 16.08 -16.37 10.63
C ALA A 195 15.88 -17.87 10.92
N VAL A 196 16.92 -18.54 11.43
CA VAL A 196 16.91 -19.97 11.74
C VAL A 196 16.39 -20.24 13.16
N LEU A 197 16.25 -19.21 13.99
CA LEU A 197 15.76 -19.39 15.36
C LEU A 197 14.24 -19.69 15.34
N PRO A 198 13.74 -20.51 16.28
CA PRO A 198 12.31 -20.73 16.43
C PRO A 198 11.55 -19.40 16.61
N HIS A 199 10.44 -19.22 15.89
CA HIS A 199 9.64 -17.99 15.91
C HIS A 199 9.20 -17.56 17.32
N ARG A 200 9.01 -18.50 18.25
CA ARG A 200 8.71 -18.22 19.66
C ARG A 200 9.77 -17.35 20.33
N LEU A 201 11.04 -17.46 19.89
CA LEU A 201 12.15 -16.66 20.40
C LEU A 201 12.17 -15.24 19.82
N TYR A 202 11.56 -14.96 18.67
CA TYR A 202 11.52 -13.61 18.10
C TYR A 202 10.79 -12.62 18.99
N LYS A 203 9.65 -13.05 19.57
CA LYS A 203 8.88 -12.25 20.54
C LYS A 203 9.69 -11.97 21.81
N TRP A 204 10.53 -12.91 22.25
CA TRP A 204 11.34 -12.79 23.46
C TRP A 204 12.59 -11.92 23.24
N LEU A 205 13.25 -12.07 22.09
CA LEU A 205 14.46 -11.34 21.73
C LEU A 205 14.20 -9.88 21.28
N ARG A 206 12.93 -9.45 21.20
CA ARG A 206 12.50 -8.13 20.70
C ARG A 206 13.18 -7.74 19.39
N LEU A 207 13.41 -8.73 18.52
CA LEU A 207 14.09 -8.48 17.26
C LEU A 207 13.19 -7.62 16.39
N PRO A 208 13.68 -6.49 15.84
CA PRO A 208 12.88 -5.58 15.00
C PRO A 208 12.60 -6.16 13.60
N VAL A 209 12.78 -7.47 13.41
CA VAL A 209 12.61 -8.14 12.13
C VAL A 209 11.16 -8.55 11.99
N VAL A 210 10.39 -7.73 11.28
CA VAL A 210 9.04 -8.11 10.89
C VAL A 210 9.08 -9.37 10.06
N SER A 211 8.13 -10.28 10.32
CA SER A 211 8.01 -11.54 9.59
C SER A 211 8.05 -11.32 8.07
N TYR A 212 7.53 -10.18 7.60
CA TYR A 212 7.51 -9.85 6.19
C TYR A 212 8.81 -9.25 5.62
N ALA A 213 9.74 -8.78 6.46
CA ALA A 213 11.06 -8.34 6.02
C ALA A 213 12.08 -9.50 6.01
N LEU A 214 11.66 -10.67 6.49
CA LEU A 214 12.51 -11.85 6.64
C LEU A 214 13.15 -12.33 5.32
N PRO A 215 12.45 -12.34 4.17
CA PRO A 215 13.07 -12.70 2.90
C PRO A 215 14.24 -11.79 2.51
N ALA A 216 14.04 -10.48 2.59
CA ALA A 216 15.08 -9.49 2.32
C ALA A 216 16.24 -9.65 3.31
N LEU A 217 15.96 -9.84 4.60
CA LEU A 217 16.97 -10.05 5.63
C LEU A 217 17.84 -11.29 5.33
N ILE A 218 17.23 -12.39 4.91
CA ILE A 218 17.95 -13.62 4.54
C ILE A 218 18.79 -13.38 3.30
N ALA A 219 18.18 -12.95 2.21
CA ALA A 219 18.84 -12.86 0.90
C ALA A 219 19.95 -11.79 0.88
N ILE A 220 19.63 -10.57 1.32
CA ILE A 220 20.61 -9.47 1.37
C ILE A 220 21.67 -9.75 2.46
N GLY A 221 21.28 -10.35 3.59
CA GLY A 221 22.22 -10.77 4.63
C GLY A 221 23.26 -11.76 4.10
N GLN A 222 22.85 -12.73 3.29
CA GLN A 222 23.74 -13.67 2.61
C GLN A 222 24.62 -13.00 1.55
N ALA A 223 24.06 -12.11 0.72
CA ALA A 223 24.84 -11.34 -0.25
C ALA A 223 25.92 -10.52 0.44
N ARG A 224 25.54 -9.82 1.50
CA ARG A 224 26.48 -9.02 2.29
C ARG A 224 27.57 -9.89 2.93
N TYR A 225 27.24 -11.10 3.37
CA TYR A 225 28.20 -12.06 3.92
C TYR A 225 29.16 -12.58 2.85
N GLU A 226 28.68 -12.95 1.66
CA GLU A 226 29.50 -13.47 0.57
C GLU A 226 30.48 -12.42 0.05
N HIS A 227 29.98 -11.21 -0.22
CA HIS A 227 30.82 -10.15 -0.79
C HIS A 227 31.78 -9.50 0.22
N ARG A 228 31.47 -9.55 1.53
CA ARG A 228 32.39 -9.09 2.58
C ARG A 228 32.15 -9.80 3.91
N ARG A 229 32.86 -10.91 4.10
CA ARG A 229 32.79 -11.76 5.30
C ARG A 229 33.18 -10.98 6.57
N PRO A 230 32.55 -11.26 7.73
CA PRO A 230 32.95 -10.72 9.02
C PRO A 230 34.40 -11.06 9.35
N ARG A 231 35.10 -10.12 10.02
CA ARG A 231 36.45 -10.37 10.55
C ARG A 231 36.44 -11.35 11.73
N CYS A 232 35.39 -11.30 12.56
CA CYS A 232 35.20 -12.22 13.68
C CYS A 232 35.02 -13.68 13.20
N PRO A 233 35.90 -14.61 13.60
CA PRO A 233 35.82 -16.02 13.20
C PRO A 233 34.53 -16.72 13.67
N VAL A 234 34.05 -16.40 14.88
CA VAL A 234 32.81 -16.96 15.44
C VAL A 234 31.62 -16.56 14.59
N ALA A 235 31.47 -15.26 14.29
CA ALA A 235 30.39 -14.78 13.43
C ALA A 235 30.45 -15.40 12.03
N ARG A 236 31.66 -15.64 11.51
CA ARG A 236 31.85 -16.31 10.22
C ARG A 236 31.39 -17.77 10.26
N LEU A 237 31.76 -18.52 11.31
CA LEU A 237 31.35 -19.90 11.50
C LEU A 237 29.82 -20.02 11.65
N VAL A 238 29.22 -19.21 12.53
CA VAL A 238 27.77 -19.21 12.76
C VAL A 238 27.01 -18.94 11.46
N ARG A 239 27.41 -17.91 10.70
CA ARG A 239 26.78 -17.56 9.42
C ARG A 239 26.98 -18.62 8.36
N HIS A 240 28.15 -19.23 8.31
CA HIS A 240 28.42 -20.33 7.39
C HIS A 240 27.48 -21.52 7.66
N LEU A 241 27.32 -21.91 8.93
CA LEU A 241 26.42 -23.00 9.35
C LEU A 241 24.94 -22.65 9.15
N ALA A 242 24.55 -21.39 9.34
CA ALA A 242 23.17 -20.94 9.17
C ALA A 242 22.76 -20.80 7.69
N ARG A 243 23.71 -20.71 6.75
CA ARG A 243 23.46 -20.39 5.35
C ARG A 243 22.40 -21.29 4.71
N ARG A 244 22.62 -22.61 4.74
CA ARG A 244 21.69 -23.59 4.15
C ARG A 244 20.31 -23.53 4.82
N ARG A 245 20.27 -23.58 6.16
CA ARG A 245 19.02 -23.53 6.92
C ARG A 245 18.22 -22.26 6.67
N SER A 246 18.88 -21.11 6.51
CA SER A 246 18.19 -19.86 6.18
C SER A 246 17.59 -19.87 4.76
N LEU A 247 18.18 -20.61 3.81
CA LEU A 247 17.57 -20.83 2.48
C LEU A 247 16.37 -21.79 2.56
N ASP A 248 16.43 -22.80 3.43
CA ASP A 248 15.29 -23.69 3.68
C ASP A 248 14.10 -22.88 4.25
N VAL A 249 14.37 -21.99 5.23
CA VAL A 249 13.37 -21.04 5.75
C VAL A 249 12.81 -20.18 4.62
N LEU A 250 13.66 -19.60 3.78
CA LEU A 250 13.23 -18.76 2.66
C LEU A 250 12.34 -19.52 1.66
N THR A 251 12.62 -20.80 1.43
CA THR A 251 11.81 -21.68 0.58
C THR A 251 10.41 -21.90 1.18
N THR A 252 10.31 -22.06 2.50
CA THR A 252 9.02 -22.16 3.20
C THR A 252 8.23 -20.86 3.16
N LEU A 253 8.92 -19.71 3.18
CA LEU A 253 8.28 -18.40 3.15
C LEU A 253 7.75 -18.01 1.77
N GLN A 254 8.29 -18.57 0.68
CA GLN A 254 7.93 -18.15 -0.67
C GLN A 254 6.55 -18.71 -1.06
N PRO A 255 5.59 -17.82 -1.40
CA PRO A 255 4.29 -18.20 -1.93
C PRO A 255 4.36 -19.03 -3.21
N THR A 256 3.25 -19.68 -3.55
CA THR A 256 3.17 -20.60 -4.70
C THR A 256 3.32 -19.91 -6.05
N ASN A 257 2.95 -18.64 -6.17
CA ASN A 257 3.17 -17.81 -7.36
C ASN A 257 4.60 -17.23 -7.45
N GLY A 258 5.44 -17.46 -6.44
CA GLY A 258 6.86 -17.11 -6.43
C GLY A 258 7.22 -15.73 -5.89
N GLY A 259 6.27 -14.79 -5.83
CA GLY A 259 6.50 -13.43 -5.31
C GLY A 259 6.35 -13.34 -3.80
N PHE A 260 7.08 -12.43 -3.16
CA PHE A 260 6.90 -12.13 -1.74
C PHE A 260 6.01 -10.90 -1.58
N LEU A 261 4.95 -11.00 -0.76
CA LEU A 261 3.97 -9.91 -0.53
C LEU A 261 3.32 -9.37 -1.80
N GLU A 262 3.20 -10.19 -2.85
CA GLU A 262 2.77 -9.73 -4.19
C GLU A 262 3.61 -8.55 -4.75
N ALA A 263 4.79 -8.29 -4.17
CA ALA A 263 5.57 -7.10 -4.43
C ALA A 263 6.77 -7.36 -5.34
N ALA A 264 6.82 -6.66 -6.48
CA ALA A 264 7.93 -6.74 -7.41
C ALA A 264 9.26 -6.26 -6.77
N PRO A 265 9.33 -5.15 -6.01
CA PRO A 265 10.59 -4.69 -5.41
C PRO A 265 11.19 -5.70 -4.42
N LEU A 266 10.39 -6.23 -3.49
CA LEU A 266 10.87 -7.17 -2.49
C LEU A 266 11.38 -8.45 -3.13
N THR A 267 10.61 -9.00 -4.08
CA THR A 267 11.00 -10.18 -4.85
C THR A 267 12.29 -9.94 -5.62
N SER A 268 12.43 -8.77 -6.26
CA SER A 268 13.64 -8.37 -6.98
C SER A 268 14.87 -8.31 -6.09
N PHE A 269 14.77 -7.70 -4.90
CA PHE A 269 15.88 -7.64 -3.94
C PHE A 269 16.31 -9.02 -3.47
N VAL A 270 15.37 -9.95 -3.27
CA VAL A 270 15.68 -11.34 -2.93
C VAL A 270 16.40 -12.02 -4.09
N VAL A 271 15.85 -11.95 -5.30
CA VAL A 271 16.39 -12.58 -6.52
C VAL A 271 17.80 -12.10 -6.81
N MET A 272 18.02 -10.78 -6.91
CA MET A 272 19.34 -10.21 -7.23
C MET A 272 20.40 -10.56 -6.17
N SER A 273 20.02 -10.58 -4.90
CA SER A 273 20.94 -10.86 -3.79
C SER A 273 21.33 -12.32 -3.74
N LEU A 274 20.39 -13.24 -3.96
CA LEU A 274 20.70 -14.67 -4.04
C LEU A 274 21.55 -14.98 -5.27
N ALA A 275 21.21 -14.41 -6.43
CA ALA A 275 21.99 -14.57 -7.66
C ALA A 275 23.45 -14.12 -7.44
N SER A 276 23.66 -12.93 -6.86
CA SER A 276 25.01 -12.41 -6.59
C SER A 276 25.78 -13.24 -5.55
N SER A 277 25.07 -13.96 -4.68
CA SER A 277 25.64 -14.85 -3.66
C SER A 277 26.02 -16.24 -4.19
N GLY A 278 25.91 -16.48 -5.50
CA GLY A 278 26.14 -17.80 -6.11
C GLY A 278 24.98 -18.77 -5.89
N GLN A 279 23.77 -18.27 -5.66
CA GLN A 279 22.55 -19.06 -5.48
C GLN A 279 21.56 -18.88 -6.64
N ALA A 280 22.03 -18.48 -7.83
CA ALA A 280 21.19 -18.24 -9.00
C ALA A 280 20.35 -19.47 -9.43
N ALA A 281 20.86 -20.68 -9.21
CA ALA A 281 20.16 -21.93 -9.51
C ALA A 281 19.20 -22.39 -8.39
N HIS A 282 19.08 -21.65 -7.29
CA HIS A 282 18.21 -22.03 -6.19
C HIS A 282 16.72 -21.92 -6.59
N PRO A 283 15.83 -22.85 -6.19
CA PRO A 283 14.41 -22.82 -6.57
C PRO A 283 13.69 -21.50 -6.25
N VAL A 284 14.09 -20.84 -5.15
CA VAL A 284 13.56 -19.51 -4.80
C VAL A 284 13.83 -18.46 -5.88
N VAL A 285 15.02 -18.48 -6.49
CA VAL A 285 15.39 -17.57 -7.56
C VAL A 285 14.58 -17.88 -8.81
N ALA A 286 14.44 -19.16 -9.18
CA ALA A 286 13.66 -19.55 -10.35
C ALA A 286 12.19 -19.09 -10.24
N LYS A 287 11.53 -19.36 -9.11
CA LYS A 287 10.16 -18.91 -8.84
C LYS A 287 10.03 -17.39 -8.76
N GLY A 288 11.02 -16.71 -8.18
CA GLY A 288 11.05 -15.24 -8.14
C GLY A 288 11.15 -14.64 -9.53
N VAL A 289 11.93 -15.25 -10.43
CA VAL A 289 12.00 -14.86 -11.84
C VAL A 289 10.67 -15.11 -12.56
N GLU A 290 10.03 -16.25 -12.33
CA GLU A 290 8.69 -16.54 -12.87
C GLU A 290 7.68 -15.47 -12.46
N PHE A 291 7.65 -15.08 -11.19
CA PHE A 291 6.82 -13.99 -10.69
C PHE A 291 7.13 -12.65 -11.38
N LEU A 292 8.41 -12.27 -11.50
CA LEU A 292 8.80 -11.02 -12.15
C LEU A 292 8.41 -11.00 -13.63
N VAL A 293 8.60 -12.10 -14.36
CA VAL A 293 8.19 -12.20 -15.76
C VAL A 293 6.67 -12.16 -15.90
N ALA A 294 5.91 -12.76 -14.97
CA ALA A 294 4.46 -12.76 -15.00
C ALA A 294 3.83 -11.41 -14.59
N SER A 295 4.56 -10.56 -13.86
CA SER A 295 4.07 -9.27 -13.34
C SER A 295 4.44 -8.05 -14.19
N ILE A 296 5.18 -8.25 -15.29
CA ILE A 296 5.47 -7.16 -16.22
C ILE A 296 4.21 -6.72 -16.95
N ARG A 297 4.09 -5.41 -17.18
CA ARG A 297 3.00 -4.80 -17.95
C ARG A 297 3.33 -4.74 -19.44
N ASP A 298 2.31 -4.47 -20.25
CA ASP A 298 2.44 -4.34 -21.70
C ASP A 298 3.34 -3.16 -22.11
N ASP A 299 3.45 -2.12 -21.29
CA ASP A 299 4.37 -1.01 -21.51
C ASP A 299 5.82 -1.32 -21.10
N GLY A 300 6.08 -2.49 -20.49
CA GLY A 300 7.40 -2.88 -20.00
C GLY A 300 7.70 -2.48 -18.55
N SER A 301 6.75 -1.86 -17.85
CA SER A 301 6.90 -1.47 -16.45
C SER A 301 6.44 -2.56 -15.47
N TRP A 302 6.78 -2.36 -14.20
CA TRP A 302 6.27 -3.15 -13.09
C TRP A 302 5.52 -2.25 -12.10
N PRO A 303 4.42 -2.72 -11.50
CA PRO A 303 3.81 -2.06 -10.35
C PRO A 303 4.56 -2.40 -9.05
N ILE A 304 4.24 -1.68 -7.98
CA ILE A 304 4.76 -2.01 -6.63
C ILE A 304 4.16 -3.32 -6.13
N ASP A 305 2.84 -3.47 -6.27
CA ASP A 305 2.06 -4.66 -5.94
C ASP A 305 1.24 -5.08 -7.17
N THR A 306 1.01 -6.38 -7.37
CA THR A 306 0.33 -6.89 -8.57
C THR A 306 -1.19 -6.80 -8.48
N ASN A 307 -1.78 -6.71 -7.28
CA ASN A 307 -3.21 -6.95 -7.12
C ASN A 307 -3.77 -6.37 -5.79
N LEU A 308 -4.92 -5.71 -5.83
CA LEU A 308 -5.66 -5.21 -4.66
C LEU A 308 -7.12 -5.70 -4.63
N ALA A 309 -7.37 -6.94 -5.06
CA ALA A 309 -8.72 -7.37 -5.42
C ALA A 309 -9.73 -7.33 -4.27
N ILE A 310 -9.31 -7.66 -3.05
CA ILE A 310 -10.22 -7.65 -1.90
C ILE A 310 -10.48 -6.19 -1.49
N TRP A 311 -9.43 -5.37 -1.45
CA TRP A 311 -9.55 -3.94 -1.17
C TRP A 311 -10.46 -3.23 -2.19
N GLY A 312 -10.16 -3.37 -3.47
CA GLY A 312 -10.93 -2.78 -4.57
C GLY A 312 -12.39 -3.27 -4.60
N THR A 313 -12.62 -4.55 -4.35
CA THR A 313 -13.98 -5.12 -4.32
C THR A 313 -14.80 -4.61 -3.15
N THR A 314 -14.23 -4.56 -1.94
CA THR A 314 -14.97 -4.08 -0.75
C THR A 314 -15.29 -2.59 -0.84
N LEU A 315 -14.38 -1.78 -1.39
CA LEU A 315 -14.65 -0.37 -1.70
C LEU A 315 -15.74 -0.22 -2.78
N SER A 316 -15.71 -1.04 -3.83
CA SER A 316 -16.69 -1.01 -4.92
C SER A 316 -18.09 -1.38 -4.42
N ILE A 317 -18.21 -2.39 -3.56
CA ILE A 317 -19.47 -2.76 -2.89
C ILE A 317 -19.99 -1.59 -2.05
N ALA A 318 -19.12 -0.92 -1.30
CA ALA A 318 -19.51 0.24 -0.50
C ALA A 318 -20.03 1.39 -1.37
N ALA A 319 -19.37 1.68 -2.49
CA ALA A 319 -19.76 2.75 -3.42
C ALA A 319 -21.07 2.44 -4.17
N LEU A 320 -21.24 1.21 -4.66
CA LEU A 320 -22.45 0.79 -5.38
C LEU A 320 -23.71 0.76 -4.52
N THR A 321 -23.55 0.69 -3.20
CA THR A 321 -24.63 0.69 -2.20
C THR A 321 -24.79 2.03 -1.47
N ALA A 322 -24.07 3.07 -1.88
CA ALA A 322 -24.10 4.37 -1.22
C ALA A 322 -25.39 5.15 -1.53
N GLY A 323 -25.88 5.92 -0.55
CA GLY A 323 -27.05 6.80 -0.72
C GLY A 323 -28.37 6.05 -0.92
N GLY A 324 -28.48 4.81 -0.40
CA GLY A 324 -29.69 3.99 -0.51
C GLY A 324 -29.91 3.35 -1.88
N ASN A 325 -28.94 3.40 -2.79
CA ASN A 325 -29.04 2.74 -4.08
C ASN A 325 -28.81 1.23 -3.91
N ASP A 326 -29.84 0.41 -4.12
CA ASP A 326 -29.67 -1.05 -4.19
C ASP A 326 -29.38 -1.48 -5.63
N GLY A 327 -28.16 -1.19 -6.06
CA GLY A 327 -27.76 -1.38 -7.44
C GLY A 327 -27.29 -2.78 -7.81
N LEU A 328 -27.20 -3.72 -6.87
CA LEU A 328 -26.70 -5.06 -7.15
C LEU A 328 -27.88 -6.04 -7.13
N GLY A 329 -28.02 -6.82 -8.20
CA GLY A 329 -29.02 -7.90 -8.21
C GLY A 329 -28.69 -8.99 -7.18
N ASP A 330 -29.69 -9.73 -6.72
CA ASP A 330 -29.50 -10.76 -5.68
C ASP A 330 -28.47 -11.83 -6.08
N SER A 331 -28.45 -12.22 -7.37
CA SER A 331 -27.46 -13.16 -7.90
C SER A 331 -26.04 -12.58 -7.90
N GLU A 332 -25.88 -11.27 -8.11
CA GLU A 332 -24.59 -10.59 -8.02
C GLU A 332 -24.13 -10.49 -6.57
N LYS A 333 -25.05 -10.15 -5.66
CA LYS A 333 -24.77 -10.12 -4.22
C LYS A 333 -24.29 -11.48 -3.73
N GLN A 334 -24.99 -12.56 -4.11
CA GLN A 334 -24.60 -13.92 -3.73
C GLN A 334 -23.20 -14.28 -4.28
N ARG A 335 -22.90 -13.98 -5.55
CA ARG A 335 -21.58 -14.23 -6.14
C ARG A 335 -20.45 -13.50 -5.39
N LEU A 336 -20.68 -12.23 -5.03
CA LEU A 336 -19.70 -11.44 -4.28
C LEU A 336 -19.50 -11.98 -2.85
N VAL A 337 -20.57 -12.43 -2.20
CA VAL A 337 -20.48 -13.12 -0.89
C VAL A 337 -19.66 -14.39 -1.03
N ASP A 338 -19.97 -15.25 -1.99
CA ASP A 338 -19.26 -16.52 -2.18
C ASP A 338 -17.77 -16.29 -2.45
N TRP A 339 -17.44 -15.28 -3.25
CA TRP A 339 -16.05 -14.89 -3.52
C TRP A 339 -15.33 -14.38 -2.27
N LEU A 340 -15.94 -13.48 -1.48
CA LEU A 340 -15.36 -13.01 -0.22
C LEU A 340 -15.15 -14.16 0.77
N LEU A 341 -16.11 -15.09 0.89
CA LEU A 341 -15.97 -16.28 1.76
C LEU A 341 -14.88 -17.25 1.29
N ALA A 342 -14.61 -17.30 -0.02
CA ALA A 342 -13.51 -18.07 -0.58
C ALA A 342 -12.15 -17.43 -0.27
N CYS A 343 -12.08 -16.10 -0.20
CA CYS A 343 -10.86 -15.35 0.08
C CYS A 343 -10.45 -15.31 1.57
N GLN A 344 -11.34 -15.67 2.50
CA GLN A 344 -11.01 -15.66 3.93
C GLN A 344 -9.91 -16.68 4.24
N HIS A 345 -8.89 -16.26 5.00
CA HIS A 345 -7.83 -17.17 5.44
C HIS A 345 -8.35 -18.13 6.52
N LYS A 346 -8.34 -19.43 6.21
CA LYS A 346 -8.88 -20.50 7.08
C LYS A 346 -7.80 -21.29 7.83
N THR A 347 -6.54 -21.00 7.56
CA THR A 347 -5.37 -21.62 8.19
C THR A 347 -4.39 -20.56 8.66
N VAL A 348 -3.44 -20.95 9.52
CA VAL A 348 -2.36 -20.06 9.96
C VAL A 348 -1.54 -19.62 8.74
N HIS A 349 -1.36 -18.30 8.59
CA HIS A 349 -0.66 -17.76 7.44
C HIS A 349 0.81 -18.20 7.44
N PRO A 350 1.32 -18.86 6.38
CA PRO A 350 2.65 -19.48 6.39
C PRO A 350 3.77 -18.46 6.57
N TYR A 351 3.57 -17.25 6.03
CA TYR A 351 4.58 -16.20 5.99
C TYR A 351 4.66 -15.38 7.30
N THR A 352 3.52 -15.06 7.90
CA THR A 352 3.43 -14.15 9.06
C THR A 352 3.01 -14.84 10.34
N GLN A 353 2.58 -16.10 10.26
CA GLN A 353 1.98 -16.84 11.37
C GLN A 353 0.73 -16.15 11.94
N ALA A 354 0.07 -15.30 11.14
CA ALA A 354 -1.22 -14.72 11.48
C ALA A 354 -2.25 -15.84 11.69
N ALA A 355 -3.10 -15.67 12.71
CA ALA A 355 -4.20 -16.58 12.96
C ALA A 355 -5.18 -16.60 11.78
N PRO A 356 -5.93 -17.70 11.56
CA PRO A 356 -7.01 -17.72 10.59
C PRO A 356 -8.14 -16.76 11.00
N GLY A 357 -8.92 -16.29 10.02
CA GLY A 357 -10.11 -15.45 10.20
C GLY A 357 -10.07 -14.13 9.45
N GLY A 358 -8.88 -13.59 9.18
CA GLY A 358 -8.71 -12.34 8.43
C GLY A 358 -8.80 -12.49 6.91
N TRP A 359 -8.92 -11.35 6.25
CA TRP A 359 -8.76 -11.16 4.81
C TRP A 359 -7.51 -10.32 4.55
N ALA A 360 -6.83 -10.61 3.45
CA ALA A 360 -5.72 -9.81 2.93
C ALA A 360 -6.22 -8.80 1.89
N TRP A 361 -5.36 -7.91 1.41
CA TRP A 361 -5.68 -6.98 0.29
C TRP A 361 -5.98 -7.65 -1.05
N SER A 362 -5.55 -8.90 -1.23
CA SER A 362 -5.69 -9.65 -2.48
C SER A 362 -5.99 -11.13 -2.23
N ASN A 363 -6.60 -11.79 -3.21
CA ASN A 363 -6.88 -13.22 -3.19
C ASN A 363 -5.66 -14.09 -3.59
N LEU A 364 -4.52 -13.45 -3.89
CA LEU A 364 -3.29 -14.12 -4.30
C LEU A 364 -2.51 -14.67 -3.09
N PRO A 365 -1.73 -15.76 -3.28
CA PRO A 365 -1.14 -16.51 -2.17
C PRO A 365 -0.02 -15.76 -1.42
N GLY A 366 0.53 -14.67 -1.97
CA GLY A 366 1.52 -13.84 -1.29
C GLY A 366 0.92 -12.71 -0.46
N ALA A 367 -0.39 -12.46 -0.56
CA ALA A 367 -1.07 -11.45 0.23
C ALA A 367 -1.19 -11.87 1.70
N VAL A 368 -1.12 -10.91 2.61
CA VAL A 368 -1.11 -11.15 4.06
C VAL A 368 -2.38 -10.57 4.67
N PRO A 369 -3.08 -11.31 5.56
CA PRO A 369 -4.24 -10.78 6.26
C PRO A 369 -3.93 -9.51 7.05
N ASP A 370 -4.79 -8.51 6.93
CA ASP A 370 -4.65 -7.21 7.58
C ASP A 370 -5.98 -6.67 8.10
N ALA A 371 -5.90 -5.67 8.97
CA ALA A 371 -7.04 -5.08 9.64
C ALA A 371 -7.96 -4.28 8.71
N ASP A 372 -7.43 -3.65 7.67
CA ASP A 372 -8.20 -2.76 6.81
C ASP A 372 -9.10 -3.60 5.89
N ASP A 373 -8.53 -4.62 5.26
CA ASP A 373 -9.24 -5.55 4.39
C ASP A 373 -10.18 -6.49 5.15
N THR A 374 -9.79 -6.94 6.33
CA THR A 374 -10.70 -7.70 7.21
C THR A 374 -11.92 -6.86 7.58
N SER A 375 -11.72 -5.59 7.94
CA SER A 375 -12.83 -4.67 8.25
C SER A 375 -13.69 -4.39 7.01
N GLY A 376 -13.05 -4.17 5.86
CA GLY A 376 -13.72 -3.96 4.58
C GLY A 376 -14.60 -5.14 4.17
N ALA A 377 -14.08 -6.37 4.28
CA ALA A 377 -14.82 -7.59 3.98
C ALA A 377 -16.04 -7.77 4.89
N LEU A 378 -15.88 -7.54 6.20
CA LEU A 378 -16.98 -7.61 7.16
C LEU A 378 -18.09 -6.59 6.84
N LEU A 379 -17.71 -5.35 6.52
CA LEU A 379 -18.67 -4.31 6.13
C LEU A 379 -19.35 -4.60 4.79
N ALA A 380 -18.60 -5.16 3.83
CA ALA A 380 -19.14 -5.58 2.54
C ALA A 380 -20.16 -6.71 2.71
N LEU A 381 -19.83 -7.76 3.47
CA LEU A 381 -20.78 -8.85 3.80
C LEU A 381 -22.05 -8.34 4.48
N HIS A 382 -21.92 -7.36 5.38
CA HIS A 382 -23.08 -6.73 6.01
C HIS A 382 -23.97 -6.04 4.97
N LYS A 383 -23.37 -5.22 4.10
CA LYS A 383 -24.05 -4.46 3.03
C LYS A 383 -24.69 -5.35 1.96
N LEU A 384 -24.09 -6.48 1.61
CA LEU A 384 -24.64 -7.42 0.63
C LEU A 384 -25.92 -8.12 1.13
N GLY A 385 -26.20 -8.10 2.44
CA GLY A 385 -27.49 -8.53 2.99
C GLY A 385 -27.76 -10.04 2.99
N VAL A 386 -26.91 -10.87 2.36
CA VAL A 386 -27.05 -12.33 2.42
C VAL A 386 -26.78 -12.81 3.85
N ARG A 387 -27.69 -13.62 4.40
CA ARG A 387 -27.59 -14.19 5.75
C ARG A 387 -27.71 -15.71 5.67
N ASN A 388 -26.63 -16.42 6.03
CA ASN A 388 -26.58 -17.87 6.13
C ASN A 388 -25.46 -18.29 7.09
N GLU A 389 -25.41 -19.58 7.46
CA GLU A 389 -24.42 -20.10 8.42
C GLU A 389 -22.97 -19.94 7.95
N ALA A 390 -22.71 -19.94 6.64
CA ALA A 390 -21.36 -19.71 6.12
C ALA A 390 -20.91 -18.27 6.37
N VAL A 391 -21.78 -17.29 6.13
CA VAL A 391 -21.55 -15.87 6.45
C VAL A 391 -21.37 -15.70 7.96
N SER A 392 -22.26 -16.25 8.80
CA SER A 392 -22.16 -16.12 10.26
C SER A 392 -20.85 -16.67 10.82
N ARG A 393 -20.37 -17.81 10.32
CA ARG A 393 -19.06 -18.37 10.72
C ARG A 393 -17.90 -17.50 10.28
N ALA A 394 -17.94 -16.99 9.04
CA ALA A 394 -16.90 -16.12 8.52
C ALA A 394 -16.82 -14.80 9.29
N VAL A 395 -17.97 -14.19 9.60
CA VAL A 395 -18.07 -12.98 10.41
C VAL A 395 -17.50 -13.21 11.81
N ARG A 396 -17.89 -14.29 12.50
CA ARG A 396 -17.35 -14.61 13.83
C ARG A 396 -15.83 -14.77 13.81
N ALA A 397 -15.30 -15.47 12.80
CA ALA A 397 -13.86 -15.64 12.65
C ALA A 397 -13.13 -14.31 12.36
N GLY A 398 -13.69 -13.44 11.51
CA GLY A 398 -13.14 -12.12 11.21
C GLY A 398 -13.15 -11.18 12.41
N ILE A 399 -14.25 -11.14 13.16
CA ILE A 399 -14.35 -10.37 14.40
C ILE A 399 -13.34 -10.89 15.43
N GLY A 400 -13.30 -12.20 15.67
CA GLY A 400 -12.32 -12.81 16.57
C GLY A 400 -10.87 -12.46 16.20
N TRP A 401 -10.56 -12.45 14.90
CA TRP A 401 -9.25 -12.05 14.40
C TRP A 401 -8.90 -10.59 14.71
N LEU A 402 -9.84 -9.64 14.51
CA LEU A 402 -9.65 -8.23 14.87
C LEU A 402 -9.48 -8.02 16.38
N LEU A 403 -10.24 -8.75 17.20
CA LEU A 403 -10.13 -8.72 18.66
C LEU A 403 -8.73 -9.17 19.12
N ASP A 404 -8.22 -10.25 18.52
CA ASP A 404 -6.90 -10.79 18.83
C ASP A 404 -5.75 -9.87 18.38
N LEU A 405 -5.98 -9.09 17.32
CA LEU A 405 -5.03 -8.13 16.77
C LEU A 405 -4.89 -6.86 17.62
N GLN A 406 -5.93 -6.45 18.35
CA GLN A 406 -5.98 -5.18 19.09
C GLN A 406 -4.79 -4.99 20.05
N ASN A 407 -4.13 -3.84 19.92
CA ASN A 407 -2.98 -3.48 20.74
C ASN A 407 -3.39 -3.12 22.17
N ARG A 408 -2.41 -3.01 23.06
CA ARG A 408 -2.64 -2.66 24.48
C ARG A 408 -3.19 -1.24 24.66
N ASP A 409 -2.80 -0.32 23.79
CA ASP A 409 -3.30 1.06 23.74
C ASP A 409 -4.77 1.17 23.29
N GLY A 410 -5.38 0.07 22.85
CA GLY A 410 -6.77 0.00 22.40
C GLY A 410 -6.94 0.20 20.90
N GLY A 411 -5.90 0.67 20.19
CA GLY A 411 -5.96 0.82 18.75
C GLY A 411 -5.68 -0.47 17.99
N ILE A 412 -5.95 -0.43 16.69
CA ILE A 412 -5.78 -1.53 15.76
C ILE A 412 -4.58 -1.24 14.84
N PRO A 413 -3.57 -2.13 14.78
CA PRO A 413 -2.47 -2.06 13.82
C PRO A 413 -2.89 -2.65 12.46
N THR A 414 -1.96 -2.70 11.49
CA THR A 414 -2.23 -3.27 10.17
C THR A 414 -2.20 -4.80 10.19
N PHE A 415 -1.07 -5.39 10.60
CA PHE A 415 -0.77 -6.82 10.41
C PHE A 415 -0.55 -7.56 11.72
N CYS A 416 0.17 -6.98 12.68
CA CYS A 416 0.64 -7.72 13.87
C CYS A 416 0.45 -6.97 15.19
N ARG A 417 -0.09 -7.69 16.18
CA ARG A 417 -0.22 -7.20 17.55
C ARG A 417 1.12 -7.03 18.24
N GLY A 418 1.32 -5.88 18.89
CA GLY A 418 2.47 -5.58 19.76
C GLY A 418 3.66 -4.94 19.04
N TRP A 419 3.48 -4.56 17.77
CA TRP A 419 4.52 -3.99 16.91
C TRP A 419 4.52 -2.45 16.91
N THR A 420 3.97 -1.84 17.95
CA THR A 420 3.72 -0.38 18.07
C THR A 420 4.97 0.50 17.95
N ASN A 421 6.17 -0.05 18.14
CA ASN A 421 7.43 0.68 17.96
C ASN A 421 7.85 0.83 16.48
N LEU A 422 7.17 0.16 15.57
CA LEU A 422 7.46 0.22 14.14
C LEU A 422 6.47 1.16 13.45
N PRO A 423 6.94 2.17 12.69
CA PRO A 423 6.07 3.21 12.16
C PRO A 423 4.88 2.72 11.32
N PHE A 424 5.02 1.61 10.60
CA PHE A 424 4.05 1.06 9.65
C PHE A 424 3.08 0.02 10.25
N ASP A 425 3.27 -0.40 11.51
CA ASP A 425 2.40 -1.40 12.18
C ASP A 425 2.00 -0.95 13.59
N ARG A 426 2.03 0.37 13.80
CA ARG A 426 1.46 1.02 14.98
C ARG A 426 -0.05 1.07 14.86
N SER A 427 -0.71 1.17 16.01
CA SER A 427 -2.12 1.51 16.06
C SER A 427 -2.39 2.82 15.29
N ALA A 428 -3.39 2.82 14.41
CA ALA A 428 -3.71 3.97 13.56
C ALA A 428 -5.20 4.35 13.62
N PRO A 429 -5.54 5.66 13.60
CA PRO A 429 -6.93 6.12 13.71
C PRO A 429 -7.88 5.60 12.60
N ASP A 430 -7.43 5.60 11.35
CA ASP A 430 -8.18 5.12 10.19
C ASP A 430 -8.50 3.62 10.28
N LEU A 431 -7.47 2.80 10.57
CA LEU A 431 -7.62 1.35 10.77
C LEU A 431 -8.52 1.03 11.98
N THR A 432 -8.32 1.76 13.09
CA THR A 432 -9.11 1.57 14.31
C THR A 432 -10.57 1.95 14.10
N ALA A 433 -10.84 3.04 13.39
CA ALA A 433 -12.20 3.44 13.04
C ALA A 433 -12.86 2.43 12.09
N HIS A 434 -12.12 1.91 11.09
CA HIS A 434 -12.65 0.90 10.17
C HIS A 434 -13.06 -0.38 10.90
N ALA A 435 -12.19 -0.88 11.80
CA ALA A 435 -12.51 -2.02 12.65
C ALA A 435 -13.67 -1.75 13.62
N LEU A 436 -13.77 -0.53 14.17
CA LEU A 436 -14.92 -0.09 14.97
C LEU A 436 -16.22 -0.15 14.16
N GLY A 437 -16.21 0.30 12.91
CA GLY A 437 -17.35 0.21 12.01
C GLY A 437 -17.75 -1.24 11.72
N ALA A 438 -16.77 -2.11 11.44
CA ALA A 438 -17.00 -3.53 11.20
C ALA A 438 -17.56 -4.26 12.42
N MET A 439 -16.98 -4.05 13.61
CA MET A 439 -17.52 -4.57 14.87
C MET A 439 -18.91 -4.01 15.16
N GLY A 440 -19.12 -2.71 14.88
CA GLY A 440 -20.36 -2.00 15.16
C GLY A 440 -21.58 -2.51 14.38
N VAL A 441 -21.41 -2.91 13.12
CA VAL A 441 -22.53 -3.44 12.32
C VAL A 441 -22.89 -4.90 12.64
N TRP A 442 -21.97 -5.65 13.28
CA TRP A 442 -22.17 -7.07 13.59
C TRP A 442 -22.37 -7.37 15.08
N VAL A 443 -22.17 -6.38 15.97
CA VAL A 443 -22.37 -6.57 17.41
C VAL A 443 -23.83 -6.95 17.69
N GLY A 444 -24.03 -8.05 18.42
CA GLY A 444 -25.35 -8.63 18.68
C GLY A 444 -25.81 -9.69 17.66
N GLU A 445 -25.25 -9.73 16.45
CA GLU A 445 -25.53 -10.78 15.45
C GLU A 445 -24.48 -11.90 15.43
N ALA A 446 -23.24 -11.62 15.86
CA ALA A 446 -22.16 -12.61 15.93
C ALA A 446 -21.19 -12.36 17.12
N ASP A 447 -20.97 -13.41 17.94
CA ASP A 447 -19.99 -13.53 19.06
C ASP A 447 -20.50 -13.10 20.47
N PRO A 448 -19.85 -13.51 21.60
CA PRO A 448 -20.25 -13.07 22.94
C PRO A 448 -20.06 -11.56 23.06
N GLU A 449 -21.17 -10.84 22.96
CA GLU A 449 -21.33 -9.38 22.98
C GLU A 449 -20.33 -8.67 23.89
N GLN A 450 -20.04 -9.22 25.08
CA GLN A 450 -19.19 -8.59 26.08
C GLN A 450 -17.73 -8.35 25.64
N HIS A 451 -17.10 -9.24 24.85
CA HIS A 451 -15.70 -9.02 24.43
C HIS A 451 -15.60 -7.95 23.34
N THR A 452 -16.49 -8.02 22.35
CA THR A 452 -16.58 -7.02 21.27
C THR A 452 -16.87 -5.64 21.83
N VAL A 453 -17.82 -5.52 22.75
CA VAL A 453 -18.14 -4.26 23.45
C VAL A 453 -16.90 -3.68 24.16
N ARG A 454 -16.16 -4.49 24.93
CA ARG A 454 -14.93 -4.04 25.60
C ARG A 454 -13.85 -3.59 24.62
N ALA A 455 -13.70 -4.28 23.49
CA ALA A 455 -12.74 -3.89 22.47
C ALA A 455 -13.13 -2.57 21.81
N MET A 456 -14.41 -2.36 21.51
CA MET A 456 -14.94 -1.11 20.97
C MET A 456 -14.72 0.07 21.93
N ASP A 457 -14.95 -0.10 23.24
CA ASP A 457 -14.69 0.93 24.24
C ASP A 457 -13.22 1.37 24.25
N ARG A 458 -12.30 0.39 24.25
CA ARG A 458 -10.86 0.66 24.22
C ARG A 458 -10.42 1.34 22.93
N ALA A 459 -11.00 0.94 21.80
CA ALA A 459 -10.74 1.58 20.51
C ALA A 459 -11.21 3.04 20.52
N MET A 460 -12.37 3.36 21.10
CA MET A 460 -12.84 4.75 21.24
C MET A 460 -11.93 5.59 22.14
N ASP A 461 -11.37 5.02 23.20
CA ASP A 461 -10.39 5.71 24.04
C ASP A 461 -9.09 6.01 23.28
N PHE A 462 -8.61 5.06 22.49
CA PHE A 462 -7.51 5.29 21.56
C PHE A 462 -7.83 6.41 20.58
N MET A 463 -9.01 6.41 19.96
CA MET A 463 -9.42 7.43 18.98
C MET A 463 -9.42 8.84 19.55
N LYS A 464 -9.85 9.00 20.81
CA LYS A 464 -9.79 10.29 21.53
C LYS A 464 -8.35 10.73 21.78
N ALA A 465 -7.50 9.81 22.21
CA ALA A 465 -6.08 10.10 22.48
C ALA A 465 -5.30 10.40 21.19
N ALA A 466 -5.70 9.79 20.08
CA ALA A 466 -5.04 9.97 18.78
C ALA A 466 -5.53 11.20 17.99
N GLN A 467 -6.63 11.84 18.40
CA GLN A 467 -7.11 13.07 17.75
C GLN A 467 -6.15 14.23 18.03
N ARG A 468 -5.82 14.99 16.99
CA ARG A 468 -4.97 16.18 17.10
C ARG A 468 -5.71 17.31 17.80
N ALA A 469 -4.93 18.27 18.31
CA ALA A 469 -5.47 19.47 18.96
C ALA A 469 -6.38 20.30 18.05
N ASP A 470 -6.12 20.28 16.74
CA ASP A 470 -6.95 20.96 15.73
C ASP A 470 -8.23 20.20 15.37
N GLY A 471 -8.42 18.98 15.89
CA GLY A 471 -9.57 18.12 15.63
C GLY A 471 -9.36 17.06 14.54
N SER A 472 -8.25 17.07 13.82
CA SER A 472 -7.99 16.10 12.75
C SER A 472 -7.47 14.75 13.24
N TRP A 473 -7.58 13.73 12.39
CA TRP A 473 -6.88 12.44 12.52
C TRP A 473 -6.02 12.17 11.29
N THR A 474 -4.92 11.46 11.48
CA THR A 474 -3.97 11.15 10.41
C THR A 474 -4.02 9.65 10.09
N PRO A 475 -4.12 9.28 8.81
CA PRO A 475 -4.12 7.88 8.39
C PRO A 475 -2.70 7.30 8.37
N LEU A 476 -2.60 5.98 8.26
CA LEU A 476 -1.31 5.28 8.22
C LEU A 476 -0.82 5.01 6.80
N TRP A 477 -1.71 4.53 5.92
CA TRP A 477 -1.37 4.04 4.57
C TRP A 477 -1.71 5.02 3.45
N PHE A 478 -2.13 6.24 3.82
CA PHE A 478 -2.51 7.28 2.87
C PHE A 478 -1.80 8.59 3.18
N GLY A 479 -1.27 9.24 2.15
CA GLY A 479 -0.49 10.48 2.25
C GLY A 479 -0.93 11.51 1.22
N SER A 480 -0.27 12.65 1.19
CA SER A 480 -0.40 13.65 0.12
C SER A 480 0.98 14.22 -0.23
N GLN A 481 1.49 13.94 -1.44
CA GLN A 481 2.85 14.32 -1.83
C GLN A 481 3.11 15.83 -1.76
N SER A 482 2.06 16.64 -1.94
CA SER A 482 2.09 18.10 -1.93
C SER A 482 1.95 18.70 -0.53
N ALA A 483 1.61 17.91 0.49
CA ALA A 483 1.52 18.38 1.86
C ALA A 483 2.92 18.53 2.49
N PRO A 484 3.18 19.56 3.33
CA PRO A 484 4.51 19.82 3.90
C PRO A 484 5.15 18.64 4.65
N ASN A 485 4.33 17.84 5.33
CA ASN A 485 4.77 16.63 6.06
C ASN A 485 4.36 15.33 5.35
N GLN A 486 3.84 15.43 4.13
CA GLN A 486 3.29 14.35 3.34
C GLN A 486 2.14 13.56 3.99
N GLU A 487 1.57 14.09 5.06
CA GLU A 487 0.41 13.53 5.75
C GLU A 487 -0.88 13.89 5.03
N ASN A 488 -1.93 13.08 5.27
CA ASN A 488 -3.26 13.30 4.69
C ASN A 488 -4.37 13.33 5.76
N PRO A 489 -4.40 14.36 6.63
CA PRO A 489 -5.44 14.48 7.65
C PRO A 489 -6.86 14.61 7.08
N VAL A 490 -7.04 15.03 5.82
CA VAL A 490 -8.37 15.00 5.16
C VAL A 490 -8.84 13.57 4.96
N TYR A 491 -7.99 12.69 4.41
CA TYR A 491 -8.29 11.27 4.30
C TYR A 491 -8.58 10.66 5.68
N GLY A 492 -7.66 10.83 6.64
CA GLY A 492 -7.79 10.24 7.97
C GLY A 492 -9.07 10.67 8.69
N THR A 493 -9.33 11.97 8.76
CA THR A 493 -10.53 12.51 9.41
C THR A 493 -11.81 12.04 8.73
N SER A 494 -11.84 12.00 7.39
CA SER A 494 -13.00 11.53 6.63
C SER A 494 -13.31 10.07 6.93
N ARG A 495 -12.31 9.18 6.87
CA ARG A 495 -12.48 7.75 7.17
C ARG A 495 -12.93 7.51 8.61
N VAL A 496 -12.37 8.25 9.55
CA VAL A 496 -12.77 8.16 10.97
C VAL A 496 -14.24 8.51 11.15
N LEU A 497 -14.69 9.64 10.60
CA LEU A 497 -16.08 10.08 10.71
C LEU A 497 -17.05 9.11 10.02
N THR A 498 -16.71 8.64 8.82
CA THR A 498 -17.53 7.68 8.05
C THR A 498 -17.72 6.34 8.77
N HIS A 499 -16.71 5.84 9.49
CA HIS A 499 -16.85 4.55 10.18
C HIS A 499 -17.38 4.68 11.61
N LEU A 500 -17.11 5.79 12.30
CA LEU A 500 -17.75 6.08 13.57
C LEU A 500 -19.26 6.30 13.44
N SER A 501 -19.78 6.66 12.27
CA SER A 501 -21.24 6.68 12.05
C SER A 501 -21.87 5.28 12.09
N ARG A 502 -21.09 4.21 11.89
CA ARG A 502 -21.58 2.84 11.78
C ARG A 502 -21.65 2.10 13.11
N VAL A 503 -21.16 2.71 14.19
CA VAL A 503 -21.27 2.12 15.53
C VAL A 503 -22.72 2.24 16.04
N PRO A 504 -23.16 1.39 16.97
CA PRO A 504 -24.51 1.47 17.51
C PRO A 504 -24.78 2.82 18.22
N PRO A 505 -26.03 3.33 18.20
CA PRO A 505 -26.37 4.63 18.80
C PRO A 505 -25.97 4.81 20.26
N ALA A 506 -25.92 3.71 21.03
CA ALA A 506 -25.46 3.73 22.42
C ALA A 506 -24.04 4.29 22.59
N TYR A 507 -23.19 4.20 21.56
CA TYR A 507 -21.80 4.65 21.60
C TYR A 507 -21.58 6.05 21.02
N HIS A 508 -22.55 6.63 20.31
CA HIS A 508 -22.39 7.96 19.68
C HIS A 508 -22.00 9.03 20.71
N ARG A 509 -22.68 9.05 21.86
CA ARG A 509 -22.40 9.99 22.96
C ARG A 509 -20.95 9.95 23.45
N ARG A 510 -20.26 8.82 23.33
CA ARG A 510 -18.86 8.69 23.73
C ARG A 510 -17.94 9.46 22.78
N MET A 511 -18.30 9.57 21.50
CA MET A 511 -17.46 10.15 20.45
C MET A 511 -17.96 11.51 19.92
N ASP A 512 -19.16 11.95 20.29
CA ASP A 512 -19.79 13.18 19.76
C ASP A 512 -18.88 14.40 19.74
N ALA A 513 -18.26 14.74 20.87
CA ALA A 513 -17.37 15.90 20.94
C ALA A 513 -16.13 15.76 20.04
N ALA A 514 -15.62 14.54 19.85
CA ALA A 514 -14.49 14.28 18.97
C ALA A 514 -14.92 14.35 17.49
N CYS A 515 -16.04 13.71 17.14
CA CYS A 515 -16.63 13.75 15.80
C CYS A 515 -16.97 15.18 15.38
N GLU A 516 -17.53 15.98 16.29
CA GLU A 516 -17.85 17.38 16.04
C GLU A 516 -16.60 18.21 15.70
N ARG A 517 -15.51 18.05 16.47
CA ARG A 517 -14.24 18.73 16.18
C ARG A 517 -13.68 18.31 14.82
N GLY A 518 -13.71 17.01 14.50
CA GLY A 518 -13.26 16.51 13.20
C GLY A 518 -14.09 17.05 12.04
N ALA A 519 -15.42 17.08 12.19
CA ALA A 519 -16.32 17.62 11.17
C ALA A 519 -16.11 19.13 10.96
N ARG A 520 -15.90 19.90 12.04
CA ARG A 520 -15.56 21.33 11.95
C ARG A 520 -14.20 21.55 11.29
N TRP A 521 -13.22 20.70 11.60
CA TRP A 521 -11.91 20.76 10.95
C TRP A 521 -12.02 20.48 9.44
N LEU A 522 -12.78 19.46 9.02
CA LEU A 522 -13.03 19.19 7.60
C LEU A 522 -13.71 20.37 6.90
N LEU A 523 -14.69 21.01 7.54
CA LEU A 523 -15.29 22.24 7.01
C LEU A 523 -14.26 23.35 6.80
N SER A 524 -13.35 23.56 7.77
CA SER A 524 -12.30 24.57 7.65
C SER A 524 -11.22 24.22 6.63
N ALA A 525 -11.09 22.93 6.28
CA ALA A 525 -10.12 22.45 5.31
C ALA A 525 -10.58 22.55 3.86
N GLN A 526 -11.85 22.90 3.61
CA GLN A 526 -12.36 23.07 2.25
C GLN A 526 -11.71 24.29 1.57
N ASN A 527 -11.19 24.09 0.37
CA ASN A 527 -10.60 25.15 -0.42
C ASN A 527 -11.68 26.07 -1.02
N ALA A 528 -11.25 27.24 -1.48
CA ALA A 528 -12.14 28.26 -2.06
C ALA A 528 -12.83 27.80 -3.35
N ASP A 529 -12.24 26.86 -4.08
CA ASP A 529 -12.81 26.22 -5.27
C ASP A 529 -13.93 25.22 -4.94
N GLY A 530 -14.09 24.85 -3.67
CA GLY A 530 -15.07 23.89 -3.18
C GLY A 530 -14.54 22.46 -3.01
N GLY A 531 -13.31 22.17 -3.43
CA GLY A 531 -12.69 20.87 -3.23
C GLY A 531 -11.89 20.77 -1.91
N TRP A 532 -11.23 19.63 -1.73
CA TRP A 532 -10.24 19.39 -0.67
C TRP A 532 -8.97 18.77 -1.25
N GLY A 533 -7.82 19.18 -0.73
CA GLY A 533 -6.54 18.46 -0.86
C GLY A 533 -6.21 17.71 0.43
N GLY A 534 -4.98 17.17 0.55
CA GLY A 534 -4.58 16.37 1.73
C GLY A 534 -4.64 17.11 3.08
N THR A 535 -4.52 18.44 3.07
CA THR A 535 -4.55 19.33 4.23
C THR A 535 -4.97 20.75 3.76
N PRO A 536 -5.38 21.68 4.64
CA PRO A 536 -5.81 23.02 4.21
C PRO A 536 -4.75 23.73 3.35
N GLY A 537 -5.18 24.30 2.21
CA GLY A 537 -4.32 25.04 1.29
C GLY A 537 -3.53 24.18 0.29
N VAL A 538 -3.59 22.85 0.38
CA VAL A 538 -3.11 21.96 -0.69
C VAL A 538 -4.17 21.89 -1.79
N VAL A 539 -3.72 21.87 -3.06
CA VAL A 539 -4.57 21.78 -4.25
C VAL A 539 -5.56 20.61 -4.13
N SER A 540 -6.79 20.84 -4.58
CA SER A 540 -7.86 19.86 -4.51
C SER A 540 -7.70 18.70 -5.48
N SER A 541 -8.11 17.52 -5.04
CA SER A 541 -8.06 16.25 -5.78
C SER A 541 -9.43 15.55 -5.70
N ILE A 542 -9.67 14.60 -6.61
CA ILE A 542 -10.93 13.84 -6.65
C ILE A 542 -11.07 12.99 -5.39
N GLU A 543 -9.99 12.35 -4.94
CA GLU A 543 -9.99 11.41 -3.83
C GLU A 543 -10.30 12.12 -2.50
N GLU A 544 -9.53 13.13 -2.11
CA GLU A 544 -9.75 13.88 -0.87
C GLU A 544 -11.08 14.64 -0.89
N THR A 545 -11.47 15.25 -2.02
CA THR A 545 -12.78 15.91 -2.15
C THR A 545 -13.91 14.90 -1.98
N SER A 546 -13.82 13.73 -2.61
CA SER A 546 -14.82 12.68 -2.49
C SER A 546 -14.94 12.16 -1.07
N LEU A 547 -13.81 11.88 -0.41
CA LEU A 547 -13.80 11.39 0.97
C LEU A 547 -14.41 12.42 1.94
N ALA A 548 -14.08 13.71 1.80
CA ALA A 548 -14.64 14.76 2.63
C ALA A 548 -16.16 14.92 2.40
N VAL A 549 -16.61 14.90 1.14
CA VAL A 549 -18.03 14.96 0.79
C VAL A 549 -18.78 13.74 1.34
N ASP A 550 -18.22 12.54 1.17
CA ASP A 550 -18.78 11.28 1.68
C ASP A 550 -18.98 11.33 3.21
N ALA A 551 -17.95 11.74 3.95
CA ALA A 551 -17.98 11.84 5.41
C ALA A 551 -18.97 12.89 5.91
N LEU A 552 -18.98 14.09 5.30
CA LEU A 552 -19.92 15.15 5.68
C LEU A 552 -21.37 14.76 5.35
N ALA A 553 -21.61 14.10 4.22
CA ALA A 553 -22.92 13.61 3.83
C ALA A 553 -23.43 12.52 4.78
N GLU A 554 -22.56 11.60 5.20
CA GLU A 554 -22.87 10.58 6.20
C GLU A 554 -23.36 11.20 7.52
N LEU A 555 -22.68 12.24 8.01
CA LEU A 555 -23.01 12.92 9.27
C LEU A 555 -24.34 13.67 9.26
N VAL A 556 -24.87 14.01 8.08
CA VAL A 556 -26.17 14.69 7.92
C VAL A 556 -27.29 13.74 7.51
N GLY A 557 -27.09 12.42 7.61
CA GLY A 557 -28.13 11.41 7.48
C GLY A 557 -28.27 10.77 6.10
N ALA A 558 -27.25 10.81 5.23
CA ALA A 558 -27.34 10.26 3.87
C ALA A 558 -27.75 8.77 3.76
N ASN A 559 -27.58 7.98 4.82
CA ASN A 559 -27.94 6.56 4.87
C ASN A 559 -28.96 6.22 5.99
N ASP A 560 -29.49 7.21 6.73
CA ASP A 560 -30.42 7.00 7.83
C ASP A 560 -31.26 8.27 8.06
N ASP A 561 -32.53 8.24 7.62
CA ASP A 561 -33.49 9.35 7.69
C ASP A 561 -33.77 9.84 9.12
N SER A 562 -33.42 9.05 10.14
CA SER A 562 -33.63 9.40 11.55
C SER A 562 -32.50 10.25 12.16
N ARG A 563 -31.36 10.39 11.46
CA ARG A 563 -30.18 11.08 11.98
C ARG A 563 -30.15 12.55 11.59
N VAL A 564 -30.68 13.39 12.45
CA VAL A 564 -30.36 14.83 12.46
C VAL A 564 -28.90 14.97 12.88
N CYS A 565 -28.11 15.74 12.11
CA CYS A 565 -26.73 16.07 12.49
C CYS A 565 -26.70 16.62 13.93
N PRO A 566 -26.06 15.92 14.89
CA PRO A 566 -26.22 16.23 16.31
C PRO A 566 -25.48 17.51 16.75
N TYR A 567 -24.78 18.17 15.82
CA TYR A 567 -23.79 19.21 16.11
C TYR A 567 -24.25 20.65 15.79
N GLY A 568 -25.51 20.88 15.42
CA GLY A 568 -26.07 22.23 15.20
C GLY A 568 -25.51 22.99 13.97
N HIS A 569 -24.67 22.36 13.15
CA HIS A 569 -24.02 22.95 11.96
C HIS A 569 -24.56 22.44 10.62
N THR A 570 -25.76 21.85 10.61
CA THR A 570 -26.35 21.17 9.44
C THR A 570 -26.34 22.02 8.16
N THR A 571 -26.64 23.32 8.26
CA THR A 571 -26.63 24.24 7.11
C THR A 571 -25.23 24.42 6.52
N ASN A 572 -24.20 24.52 7.37
CA ASN A 572 -22.81 24.67 6.94
C ASN A 572 -22.32 23.39 6.25
N PHE A 573 -22.64 22.22 6.82
CA PHE A 573 -22.33 20.92 6.20
C PHE A 573 -23.00 20.76 4.84
N ARG A 574 -24.31 21.04 4.72
CA ARG A 574 -25.03 21.00 3.44
C ARG A 574 -24.42 21.94 2.40
N GLY A 575 -24.00 23.14 2.81
CA GLY A 575 -23.31 24.09 1.94
C GLY A 575 -21.95 23.58 1.44
N ALA A 576 -21.15 22.96 2.31
CA ALA A 576 -19.86 22.38 1.96
C ALA A 576 -20.00 21.16 1.03
N ILE A 577 -20.94 20.25 1.34
CA ILE A 577 -21.30 19.10 0.51
C ILE A 577 -21.68 19.55 -0.90
N ALA A 578 -22.52 20.59 -1.01
CA ALA A 578 -22.97 21.09 -2.30
C ALA A 578 -21.82 21.63 -3.16
N ARG A 579 -20.88 22.37 -2.56
CA ARG A 579 -19.68 22.87 -3.27
C ARG A 579 -18.76 21.73 -3.70
N GLY A 580 -18.50 20.78 -2.81
CA GLY A 580 -17.66 19.61 -3.12
C GLY A 580 -18.24 18.73 -4.21
N ALA A 581 -19.54 18.44 -4.14
CA ALA A 581 -20.23 17.67 -5.17
C ALA A 581 -20.23 18.38 -6.53
N GLN A 582 -20.41 19.71 -6.55
CA GLN A 582 -20.29 20.50 -7.79
C GLN A 582 -18.87 20.42 -8.36
N TRP A 583 -17.85 20.55 -7.49
CA TRP A 583 -16.44 20.43 -7.87
C TRP A 583 -16.18 19.04 -8.49
N LEU A 584 -16.68 17.96 -7.87
CA LEU A 584 -16.54 16.59 -8.39
C LEU A 584 -17.21 16.40 -9.75
N ILE A 585 -18.43 16.92 -9.94
CA ILE A 585 -19.14 16.84 -11.23
C ILE A 585 -18.33 17.51 -12.34
N GLU A 586 -17.67 18.63 -12.05
CA GLU A 586 -16.86 19.37 -13.02
C GLU A 586 -15.52 18.69 -13.29
N HIS A 587 -14.80 18.27 -12.24
CA HIS A 587 -13.45 17.70 -12.35
C HIS A 587 -13.42 16.23 -12.73
N THR A 588 -14.58 15.55 -12.74
CA THR A 588 -14.73 14.21 -13.30
C THR A 588 -15.26 14.21 -14.74
N ASP A 589 -15.43 15.38 -15.37
CA ASP A 589 -16.14 15.53 -16.65
C ASP A 589 -17.49 14.78 -16.65
N GLN A 590 -18.33 15.09 -15.66
CA GLN A 590 -19.60 14.40 -15.42
C GLN A 590 -19.45 12.87 -15.34
N GLY A 591 -18.36 12.40 -14.73
CA GLY A 591 -18.05 10.98 -14.56
C GLY A 591 -17.30 10.34 -15.73
N GLY A 592 -17.06 11.08 -16.83
CA GLY A 592 -16.32 10.59 -18.00
C GLY A 592 -14.83 10.34 -17.73
N ALA A 593 -14.21 11.11 -16.85
CA ALA A 593 -12.79 11.01 -16.52
C ALA A 593 -12.57 10.98 -15.00
N THR A 594 -11.70 10.09 -14.52
CA THR A 594 -11.35 9.99 -13.08
C THR A 594 -9.84 9.78 -12.96
N PRO A 595 -9.02 10.81 -13.26
CA PRO A 595 -7.58 10.71 -13.09
C PRO A 595 -7.26 10.43 -11.63
N ALA A 596 -6.44 9.40 -11.39
CA ALA A 596 -6.02 9.02 -10.05
C ALA A 596 -4.78 9.82 -9.63
N CYS A 597 -4.66 10.13 -8.34
CA CYS A 597 -3.48 10.78 -7.79
C CYS A 597 -2.74 9.92 -6.75
N PRO A 598 -1.42 10.14 -6.55
CA PRO A 598 -0.62 9.31 -5.64
C PRO A 598 -0.92 9.63 -4.17
N ILE A 599 -1.95 8.98 -3.63
CA ILE A 599 -2.32 9.05 -2.21
C ILE A 599 -1.97 7.78 -1.44
N GLY A 600 -1.76 6.66 -2.14
CA GLY A 600 -1.46 5.38 -1.53
C GLY A 600 0.00 5.29 -1.11
N LEU A 601 0.25 4.72 0.07
CA LEU A 601 1.59 4.43 0.57
C LEU A 601 1.78 2.92 0.65
N TYR A 602 2.85 2.43 0.05
CA TYR A 602 3.44 1.14 0.38
C TYR A 602 4.54 1.35 1.43
N PHE A 603 5.14 0.26 1.93
CA PHE A 603 6.10 0.34 3.05
C PHE A 603 7.18 1.42 2.84
N ALA A 604 7.45 2.20 3.90
CA ALA A 604 8.34 3.37 3.95
C ALA A 604 8.09 4.48 2.92
N GLN A 605 6.83 4.86 2.79
CA GLN A 605 6.41 6.02 2.00
C GLN A 605 6.70 5.86 0.49
N LEU A 606 6.64 4.62 -0.02
CA LEU A 606 6.65 4.40 -1.46
C LEU A 606 5.26 4.72 -2.01
N TRP A 607 5.17 5.71 -2.87
CA TRP A 607 3.88 6.20 -3.36
C TRP A 607 3.31 5.33 -4.48
N TYR A 608 1.99 5.16 -4.47
CA TYR A 608 1.24 4.64 -5.60
C TYR A 608 -0.09 5.39 -5.77
N PHE A 609 -0.63 5.38 -6.98
CA PHE A 609 -2.04 5.65 -7.22
C PHE A 609 -2.74 4.37 -7.68
N GLU A 610 -4.07 4.34 -7.56
CA GLU A 610 -4.88 3.19 -7.96
C GLU A 610 -6.09 3.71 -8.75
N GLU A 611 -6.36 3.11 -9.91
CA GLU A 611 -7.33 3.63 -10.88
C GLU A 611 -8.79 3.62 -10.40
N LEU A 612 -9.17 2.69 -9.53
CA LEU A 612 -10.52 2.63 -8.95
C LEU A 612 -10.75 3.69 -7.87
N TYR A 613 -9.73 4.16 -7.15
CA TYR A 613 -9.88 5.10 -6.02
C TYR A 613 -10.74 6.33 -6.36
N PRO A 614 -10.40 7.17 -7.36
CA PRO A 614 -11.21 8.34 -7.68
C PRO A 614 -12.63 7.95 -8.14
N LEU A 615 -12.79 6.79 -8.79
CA LEU A 615 -14.08 6.29 -9.28
C LEU A 615 -15.01 5.85 -8.13
N VAL A 616 -14.52 4.99 -7.23
CA VAL A 616 -15.31 4.46 -6.11
C VAL A 616 -15.61 5.55 -5.08
N PHE A 617 -14.65 6.44 -4.82
CA PHE A 617 -14.86 7.53 -3.87
C PHE A 617 -15.85 8.56 -4.42
N ALA A 618 -15.71 8.98 -5.69
CA ALA A 618 -16.64 9.93 -6.29
C ALA A 618 -18.06 9.38 -6.37
N LEU A 619 -18.23 8.11 -6.74
CA LEU A 619 -19.54 7.46 -6.78
C LEU A 619 -20.20 7.43 -5.40
N SER A 620 -19.45 7.03 -4.36
CA SER A 620 -19.95 7.02 -2.98
C SER A 620 -20.35 8.42 -2.51
N ALA A 621 -19.47 9.39 -2.72
CA ALA A 621 -19.66 10.78 -2.32
C ALA A 621 -20.89 11.42 -2.96
N LEU A 622 -21.02 11.30 -4.29
CA LEU A 622 -22.14 11.89 -5.04
C LEU A 622 -23.46 11.15 -4.77
N GLY A 623 -23.44 9.83 -4.60
CA GLY A 623 -24.61 9.05 -4.19
C GLY A 623 -25.14 9.51 -2.83
N LYS A 624 -24.26 9.71 -1.83
CA LYS A 624 -24.67 10.25 -0.53
C LYS A 624 -25.10 11.71 -0.61
N ALA A 625 -24.41 12.55 -1.37
CA ALA A 625 -24.81 13.95 -1.58
C ALA A 625 -26.21 14.06 -2.20
N GLN A 626 -26.56 13.15 -3.11
CA GLN A 626 -27.91 13.05 -3.68
C GLN A 626 -28.95 12.70 -2.61
N ALA A 627 -28.66 11.74 -1.72
CA ALA A 627 -29.56 11.35 -0.63
C ALA A 627 -29.83 12.52 0.33
N VAL A 628 -28.80 13.25 0.77
CA VAL A 628 -28.94 14.43 1.67
C VAL A 628 -29.90 15.47 1.09
N ARG A 629 -29.94 15.63 -0.23
CA ARG A 629 -30.85 16.57 -0.91
C ARG A 629 -32.29 16.07 -0.99
N ARG A 630 -32.53 14.76 -1.06
CA ARG A 630 -33.90 14.21 -1.10
C ARG A 630 -34.64 14.46 0.22
N PHE A 631 -33.90 14.54 1.33
CA PHE A 631 -34.45 14.60 2.69
C PHE A 631 -34.34 15.97 3.38
N GLY A 632 -33.96 17.05 2.67
CA GLY A 632 -34.20 18.41 3.17
C GLY A 632 -33.84 19.49 2.19
#